data_AF-A0A927TI11-F1
#
_entry.id   AF-A0A927TI11-F1
#
_cell.length_a   1.000
_cell.length_b   1.000
_cell.length_c   1.000
_cell.angle_alpha   90.00
_cell.angle_beta   90.00
_cell.angle_gamma   90.00
#
_symmetry.space_group_name_H-M   'P 1'
#
loop_
_entity.id
_entity.type
_entity.pdbx_description
1 polymer ?
#
loop_
_entity_poly.entity_id
_entity_poly.type
_entity_poly.pdbx_seq_one_letter_code
_entity_poly.pdbx_strand_id
1 'polypeptide(L)'
;MTTKEMLEKEQQNNLMLLSKFCLMDDDFMSNVFDDNIELTEFTLRTILGSEDIDVIQVTTQKTQKSAKVKGRGVRLDVYARDKKGRAFNMEVQRERTGASVKRARYNSSMMDVRLLNTGEDFEKLPDAYMVFITEKDVLGQGKALYYIHRKIDGSDAEFIDGSNIIYVNGSYQNDKDPIGKLMHDFHCTDANEMYYPVLANSVRYFKESEGGTKRMCKLMEDRMKEVEERLRPVMREELRPELREELRPELREELRPELREELRP
;
A
#
# COMPACT_ATOMS: atom_id res chain seq x y z
N MET A 1 -21.59 15.29 -25.04
CA MET A 1 -21.90 15.09 -23.61
C MET A 1 -21.80 16.43 -22.92
N THR A 2 -22.73 16.71 -22.02
CA THR A 2 -22.64 17.88 -21.13
C THR A 2 -21.54 17.64 -20.07
N THR A 3 -21.01 18.70 -19.46
CA THR A 3 -20.02 18.60 -18.37
C THR A 3 -20.54 17.75 -17.20
N LYS A 4 -21.86 17.81 -16.96
CA LYS A 4 -22.54 17.02 -15.92
C LYS A 4 -22.52 15.52 -16.25
N GLU A 5 -22.86 15.15 -17.48
CA GLU A 5 -22.83 13.75 -17.95
C GLU A 5 -21.42 13.14 -17.89
N MET A 6 -20.38 13.95 -18.16
CA MET A 6 -18.99 13.48 -18.05
C MET A 6 -18.61 13.15 -16.62
N LEU A 7 -18.97 14.00 -15.66
CA LEU A 7 -18.68 13.81 -14.24
C LEU A 7 -19.42 12.59 -13.67
N GLU A 8 -20.70 12.42 -14.04
CA GLU A 8 -21.49 11.25 -13.63
C GLU A 8 -20.89 9.94 -14.16
N LYS A 9 -20.42 9.93 -15.42
CA LYS A 9 -19.75 8.77 -16.02
C LYS A 9 -18.42 8.45 -15.34
N GLU A 10 -17.63 9.47 -15.02
CA GLU A 10 -16.37 9.30 -14.29
C GLU A 10 -16.61 8.72 -12.89
N GLN A 11 -17.60 9.24 -12.18
CA GLN A 11 -17.99 8.71 -10.87
C GLN A 11 -18.43 7.25 -10.95
N GLN A 12 -19.22 6.88 -11.96
CA GLN A 12 -19.64 5.50 -12.17
C GLN A 12 -18.46 4.56 -12.49
N ASN A 13 -17.48 5.03 -13.28
CA ASN A 13 -16.26 4.29 -13.55
C ASN A 13 -15.42 4.07 -12.28
N ASN A 14 -15.28 5.11 -11.43
CA ASN A 14 -14.55 5.02 -10.17
C ASN A 14 -15.20 4.00 -9.22
N LEU A 15 -16.53 3.99 -9.13
CA LEU A 15 -17.26 2.99 -8.34
C LEU A 15 -17.07 1.56 -8.89
N MET A 16 -17.08 1.41 -10.22
CA MET A 16 -16.81 0.11 -10.84
C MET A 16 -15.38 -0.37 -10.56
N LEU A 17 -14.38 0.52 -10.59
CA LEU A 17 -13.01 0.19 -10.24
C LEU A 17 -12.89 -0.18 -8.76
N LEU A 18 -13.53 0.59 -7.88
CA LEU A 18 -13.52 0.38 -6.43
C LEU A 18 -14.09 -0.98 -6.05
N SER A 19 -15.11 -1.46 -6.77
CA SER A 19 -15.69 -2.79 -6.54
C SER A 19 -14.67 -3.93 -6.71
N LYS A 20 -13.62 -3.71 -7.51
CA LYS A 20 -12.58 -4.72 -7.80
C LYS A 20 -11.40 -4.69 -6.84
N PHE A 21 -11.27 -3.68 -6.00
CA PHE A 21 -10.17 -3.63 -5.03
C PHE A 21 -10.35 -4.67 -3.93
N CYS A 22 -9.25 -5.16 -3.38
CA CYS A 22 -9.22 -5.96 -2.16
C CYS A 22 -8.09 -5.45 -1.25
N LEU A 23 -7.91 -6.05 -0.07
CA LEU A 23 -6.88 -5.60 0.88
C LEU A 23 -5.45 -5.91 0.41
N MET A 24 -5.28 -6.63 -0.70
CA MET A 24 -3.99 -6.74 -1.40
C MET A 24 -3.64 -5.48 -2.22
N ASP A 25 -4.56 -4.54 -2.42
CA ASP A 25 -4.29 -3.28 -3.10
C ASP A 25 -3.79 -2.22 -2.11
N ASP A 26 -2.52 -1.84 -2.22
CA ASP A 26 -1.84 -0.90 -1.32
C ASP A 26 -2.66 0.37 -1.03
N ASP A 27 -3.24 0.98 -2.06
CA ASP A 27 -4.02 2.21 -1.94
C ASP A 27 -5.33 1.99 -1.16
N PHE A 28 -6.01 0.87 -1.39
CA PHE A 28 -7.24 0.52 -0.70
C PHE A 28 -6.96 0.12 0.75
N MET A 29 -5.98 -0.76 0.95
CA MET A 29 -5.53 -1.23 2.25
C MET A 29 -5.10 -0.07 3.14
N SER A 30 -4.30 0.87 2.63
CA SER A 30 -3.87 2.04 3.39
C SER A 30 -5.06 2.85 3.92
N ASN A 31 -6.15 2.95 3.17
CA ASN A 31 -7.35 3.65 3.65
C ASN A 31 -8.12 2.83 4.70
N VAL A 32 -8.23 1.51 4.49
CA VAL A 32 -8.93 0.60 5.40
C VAL A 32 -8.27 0.54 6.79
N PHE A 33 -6.94 0.57 6.83
CA PHE A 33 -6.16 0.46 8.06
C PHE A 33 -5.84 1.83 8.70
N ASP A 34 -6.05 2.95 8.00
CA ASP A 34 -5.71 4.29 8.53
C ASP A 34 -6.45 4.60 9.83
N ASP A 35 -5.69 4.91 10.88
CA ASP A 35 -6.19 5.13 12.26
C ASP A 35 -7.10 4.02 12.81
N ASN A 36 -7.14 2.84 12.17
CA ASN A 36 -8.05 1.75 12.53
C ASN A 36 -7.37 0.77 13.49
N ILE A 37 -7.44 1.10 14.78
CA ILE A 37 -6.84 0.34 15.88
C ILE A 37 -7.41 -1.09 15.95
N GLU A 38 -8.74 -1.24 15.96
CA GLU A 38 -9.40 -2.53 16.14
C GLU A 38 -9.03 -3.53 15.04
N LEU A 39 -9.12 -3.10 13.78
CA LEU A 39 -8.80 -3.94 12.64
C LEU A 39 -7.31 -4.31 12.59
N THR A 40 -6.43 -3.36 12.93
CA THR A 40 -4.98 -3.59 12.98
C THR A 40 -4.60 -4.55 14.10
N GLU A 41 -5.16 -4.36 15.30
CA GLU A 41 -4.97 -5.25 16.44
C GLU A 41 -5.42 -6.67 16.10
N PHE A 42 -6.64 -6.83 15.58
CA PHE A 42 -7.17 -8.12 15.16
C PHE A 42 -6.25 -8.82 14.15
N THR A 43 -5.79 -8.09 13.14
CA THR A 43 -4.90 -8.63 12.10
C THR A 43 -3.57 -9.09 12.70
N LEU A 44 -2.95 -8.28 13.57
CA LEU A 44 -1.69 -8.61 14.23
C LEU A 44 -1.84 -9.80 15.20
N ARG A 45 -2.90 -9.83 16.02
CA ARG A 45 -3.20 -10.96 16.91
C ARG A 45 -3.36 -12.25 16.12
N THR A 46 -4.07 -12.19 15.00
CA THR A 46 -4.29 -13.35 14.12
C THR A 46 -2.98 -13.85 13.52
N ILE A 47 -2.16 -12.95 12.96
CA ILE A 47 -0.88 -13.30 12.32
C ILE A 47 0.16 -13.82 13.32
N LEU A 48 0.27 -13.17 14.48
CA LEU A 48 1.30 -13.49 15.47
C LEU A 48 0.84 -14.54 16.48
N GLY A 49 -0.44 -14.92 16.47
CA GLY A 49 -1.01 -15.90 17.40
C GLY A 49 -0.96 -15.45 18.85
N SER A 50 -1.01 -14.14 19.11
CA SER A 50 -0.82 -13.57 20.44
C SER A 50 -1.94 -12.60 20.81
N GLU A 51 -2.76 -12.98 21.78
CA GLU A 51 -3.84 -12.15 22.34
C GLU A 51 -3.32 -10.95 23.15
N ASP A 52 -2.04 -10.93 23.48
CA ASP A 52 -1.43 -9.92 24.35
C ASP A 52 -1.11 -8.58 23.66
N ILE A 53 -1.42 -8.46 22.37
CA ILE A 53 -1.19 -7.27 21.55
C ILE A 53 -2.34 -6.30 21.77
N ASP A 54 -2.06 -5.15 22.38
CA ASP A 54 -3.02 -4.07 22.63
C ASP A 54 -2.61 -2.82 21.85
N VAL A 55 -3.08 -2.66 20.62
CA VAL A 55 -2.69 -1.55 19.75
C VAL A 55 -3.27 -0.23 20.29
N ILE A 56 -2.44 0.81 20.33
CA ILE A 56 -2.81 2.16 20.78
C ILE A 56 -2.64 3.21 19.70
N GLN A 57 -1.90 2.89 18.64
CA GLN A 57 -1.63 3.80 17.55
C GLN A 57 -1.48 3.01 16.26
N VAL A 58 -2.10 3.51 15.20
CA VAL A 58 -1.93 3.05 13.82
C VAL A 58 -1.68 4.28 12.96
N THR A 59 -0.81 4.15 11.96
CA THR A 59 -0.61 5.19 10.95
C THR A 59 -0.20 4.51 9.66
N THR A 60 -0.92 4.78 8.58
CA THR A 60 -0.57 4.22 7.27
C THR A 60 0.35 5.14 6.49
N GLN A 61 1.08 4.57 5.53
CA GLN A 61 1.97 5.30 4.62
C GLN A 61 2.99 6.21 5.32
N LYS A 62 3.46 5.80 6.51
CA LYS A 62 4.37 6.58 7.35
C LYS A 62 5.76 6.65 6.74
N THR A 63 6.13 7.83 6.24
CA THR A 63 7.44 8.04 5.62
C THR A 63 8.52 8.31 6.66
N GLN A 64 9.64 7.59 6.55
CA GLN A 64 10.83 7.77 7.35
C GLN A 64 12.03 8.12 6.46
N LYS A 65 12.55 9.33 6.62
CA LYS A 65 13.76 9.77 5.92
C LYS A 65 15.01 9.15 6.54
N SER A 66 16.00 8.86 5.70
CA SER A 66 17.33 8.47 6.16
C SER A 66 18.09 9.66 6.74
N ALA A 67 18.88 9.42 7.79
CA ALA A 67 19.82 10.41 8.32
C ALA A 67 21.03 10.62 7.39
N LYS A 68 21.34 9.64 6.52
CA LYS A 68 22.41 9.77 5.53
C LYS A 68 21.99 10.76 4.44
N VAL A 69 22.85 11.71 4.09
CA VAL A 69 22.65 12.60 2.94
C VAL A 69 22.51 11.77 1.67
N LYS A 70 21.39 11.97 0.94
CA LYS A 70 20.97 11.13 -0.21
C LYS A 70 20.75 9.65 0.13
N GLY A 71 20.56 9.32 1.41
CA GLY A 71 20.19 7.99 1.87
C GLY A 71 18.76 7.64 1.47
N ARG A 72 18.50 6.34 1.31
CA ARG A 72 17.18 5.82 0.96
C ARG A 72 16.26 5.90 2.19
N GLY A 73 15.08 6.49 2.06
CA GLY A 73 14.05 6.41 3.10
C GLY A 73 13.26 5.11 2.99
N VAL A 74 12.33 4.92 3.93
CA VAL A 74 11.28 3.90 3.82
C VAL A 74 9.92 4.57 3.97
N ARG A 75 8.90 3.97 3.38
CA ARG A 75 7.51 4.29 3.64
C ARG A 75 6.90 3.02 4.22
N LEU A 76 6.44 3.12 5.45
CA LEU A 76 5.85 2.01 6.19
C LEU A 76 4.36 1.97 5.86
N ASP A 77 3.90 0.84 5.34
CA ASP A 77 2.53 0.72 4.82
C ASP A 77 1.48 0.81 5.94
N VAL A 78 1.60 -0.01 6.99
CA VAL A 78 0.78 0.07 8.21
C VAL A 78 1.68 0.00 9.44
N TYR A 79 2.03 1.16 9.99
CA TYR A 79 2.83 1.25 11.21
C TYR A 79 1.93 1.29 12.44
N ALA A 80 2.19 0.43 13.43
CA ALA A 80 1.45 0.41 14.69
C ALA A 80 2.36 0.35 15.92
N ARG A 81 1.82 0.80 17.06
CA ARG A 81 2.42 0.62 18.39
C ARG A 81 1.38 0.07 19.36
N ASP A 82 1.83 -0.77 20.27
CA ASP A 82 0.99 -1.31 21.34
C ASP A 82 1.30 -0.71 22.72
N LYS A 83 0.50 -1.07 23.73
CA LYS A 83 0.67 -0.62 25.13
C LYS A 83 2.00 -1.03 25.76
N LYS A 84 2.63 -2.09 25.26
CA LYS A 84 3.93 -2.59 25.75
C LYS A 84 5.11 -1.90 25.05
N GLY A 85 4.84 -1.02 24.10
CA GLY A 85 5.85 -0.28 23.35
C GLY A 85 6.37 -1.03 22.12
N ARG A 86 5.88 -2.24 21.84
CA ARG A 86 6.24 -3.02 20.64
C ARG A 86 5.83 -2.25 19.39
N ALA A 87 6.67 -2.30 18.38
CA ALA A 87 6.43 -1.63 17.11
C ALA A 87 6.13 -2.67 16.01
N PHE A 88 5.12 -2.39 15.21
CA PHE A 88 4.70 -3.27 14.12
C PHE A 88 4.70 -2.50 12.82
N ASN A 89 5.09 -3.17 11.75
CA ASN A 89 4.83 -2.73 10.40
C ASN A 89 4.26 -3.90 9.60
N MET A 90 3.13 -3.70 8.92
CA MET A 90 2.58 -4.66 7.97
C MET A 90 2.74 -4.09 6.57
N GLU A 91 3.49 -4.78 5.72
CA GLU A 91 3.70 -4.44 4.31
C GLU A 91 2.95 -5.45 3.45
N VAL A 92 2.02 -4.95 2.64
CA VAL A 92 1.25 -5.77 1.70
C VAL A 92 1.92 -5.70 0.34
N GLN A 93 2.16 -6.84 -0.30
CA GLN A 93 2.97 -6.89 -1.53
C GLN A 93 2.38 -7.89 -2.53
N ARG A 94 1.87 -7.37 -3.65
CA ARG A 94 1.47 -8.20 -4.81
C ARG A 94 2.67 -8.74 -5.57
N GLU A 95 3.72 -7.94 -5.73
CA GLU A 95 4.93 -8.33 -6.47
C GLU A 95 6.01 -8.96 -5.60
N ARG A 96 6.63 -10.05 -6.09
CA ARG A 96 7.74 -10.73 -5.40
C ARG A 96 8.96 -9.81 -5.18
N THR A 97 9.23 -8.90 -6.10
CA THR A 97 10.32 -7.90 -6.02
C THR A 97 10.18 -7.02 -4.78
N GLY A 98 8.94 -6.67 -4.42
CA GLY A 98 8.60 -5.93 -3.22
C GLY A 98 8.91 -6.70 -1.94
N ALA A 99 8.85 -8.02 -1.95
CA ALA A 99 9.00 -8.86 -0.76
C ALA A 99 10.43 -9.34 -0.48
N SER A 100 11.46 -8.73 -1.06
CA SER A 100 12.84 -9.22 -0.91
C SER A 100 13.33 -9.24 0.55
N VAL A 101 14.07 -10.28 0.93
CA VAL A 101 14.65 -10.42 2.29
C VAL A 101 15.59 -9.26 2.67
N LYS A 102 16.23 -8.63 1.67
CA LYS A 102 17.08 -7.44 1.89
C LYS A 102 16.24 -6.20 2.22
N ARG A 103 15.07 -6.04 1.60
CA ARG A 103 14.11 -4.97 1.95
C ARG A 103 13.57 -5.20 3.35
N ALA A 104 13.21 -6.43 3.70
CA ALA A 104 12.74 -6.76 5.05
C ALA A 104 13.75 -6.33 6.13
N ARG A 105 15.03 -6.73 5.97
CA ARG A 105 16.11 -6.28 6.87
C ARG A 105 16.27 -4.77 6.88
N TYR A 106 16.20 -4.12 5.72
CA TYR A 106 16.35 -2.67 5.62
C TYR A 106 15.23 -1.91 6.33
N ASN A 107 13.98 -2.30 6.09
CA ASN A 107 12.80 -1.71 6.73
C ASN A 107 12.83 -1.93 8.24
N SER A 108 13.15 -3.14 8.70
CA SER A 108 13.34 -3.44 10.13
C SER A 108 14.39 -2.52 10.76
N SER A 109 15.57 -2.37 10.14
CA SER A 109 16.61 -1.47 10.69
C SER A 109 16.17 0.00 10.74
N MET A 110 15.35 0.44 9.78
CA MET A 110 14.83 1.82 9.77
C MET A 110 13.78 2.04 10.85
N MET A 111 13.00 1.01 11.19
CA MET A 111 12.09 1.06 12.34
C MET A 111 12.88 1.29 13.63
N ASP A 112 13.90 0.47 13.91
CA ASP A 112 14.69 0.52 15.15
C ASP A 112 15.29 1.91 15.41
N VAL A 113 15.78 2.58 14.35
CA VAL A 113 16.35 3.94 14.42
C VAL A 113 15.39 4.98 15.03
N ARG A 114 14.08 4.74 15.00
CA ARG A 114 13.07 5.66 15.58
C ARG A 114 12.45 5.17 16.87
N LEU A 115 12.88 4.02 17.39
CA LEU A 115 12.34 3.45 18.62
C LEU A 115 13.18 3.80 19.86
N LEU A 116 14.40 4.31 19.66
CA LEU A 116 15.31 4.67 20.74
C LEU A 116 15.78 6.13 20.60
N ASN A 117 15.75 6.89 21.68
CA ASN A 117 16.23 8.27 21.70
C ASN A 117 17.73 8.35 21.98
N THR A 118 18.33 9.50 21.66
CA THR A 118 19.74 9.76 21.94
C THR A 118 20.04 9.65 23.44
N GLY A 119 21.01 8.81 23.80
CA GLY A 119 21.45 8.61 25.17
C GLY A 119 20.64 7.59 25.96
N GLU A 120 19.62 6.96 25.36
CA GLU A 120 18.92 5.83 25.99
C GLU A 120 19.75 4.53 25.90
N ASP A 121 19.55 3.67 26.89
CA ASP A 121 20.13 2.33 26.93
C ASP A 121 19.52 1.46 25.82
N PHE A 122 20.36 0.66 25.14
CA PHE A 122 19.90 -0.25 24.09
C PHE A 122 18.95 -1.33 24.60
N GLU A 123 19.02 -1.69 25.89
CA GLU A 123 18.06 -2.62 26.51
C GLU A 123 16.63 -2.07 26.58
N LYS A 124 16.44 -0.77 26.28
CA LYS A 124 15.10 -0.16 26.15
C LYS A 124 14.53 -0.23 24.73
N LEU A 125 15.31 -0.71 23.75
CA LEU A 125 14.81 -0.89 22.40
C LEU A 125 13.67 -1.92 22.44
N PRO A 126 12.42 -1.54 22.10
CA PRO A 126 11.30 -2.47 22.15
C PRO A 126 11.36 -3.45 20.97
N ASP A 127 10.69 -4.60 21.12
CA ASP A 127 10.54 -5.53 20.02
C ASP A 127 9.90 -4.87 18.80
N ALA A 128 10.46 -5.19 17.62
CA ALA A 128 9.99 -4.71 16.34
C ALA A 128 9.58 -5.90 15.45
N TYR A 129 8.37 -5.82 14.91
CA TYR A 129 7.77 -6.84 14.05
C TYR A 129 7.56 -6.28 12.66
N MET A 130 8.28 -6.85 11.69
CA MET A 130 8.14 -6.56 10.28
C MET A 130 7.41 -7.72 9.60
N VAL A 131 6.09 -7.55 9.44
CA VAL A 131 5.19 -8.50 8.77
C VAL A 131 5.07 -8.16 7.28
N PHE A 132 5.39 -9.11 6.40
CA PHE A 132 5.14 -9.03 4.98
C PHE A 132 3.98 -9.95 4.62
N ILE A 133 2.85 -9.38 4.17
CA ILE A 133 1.75 -10.14 3.60
C ILE A 133 1.92 -10.13 2.09
N THR A 134 2.22 -11.29 1.51
CA THR A 134 2.53 -11.39 0.08
C THR A 134 1.45 -12.12 -0.67
N GLU A 135 1.01 -11.63 -1.82
CA GLU A 135 -0.07 -12.25 -2.62
C GLU A 135 0.20 -13.73 -2.96
N LYS A 136 1.48 -14.09 -3.12
CA LYS A 136 1.94 -15.45 -3.42
C LYS A 136 2.90 -15.97 -2.35
N ASP A 137 3.16 -17.28 -2.36
CA ASP A 137 4.20 -17.89 -1.53
C ASP A 137 5.61 -17.51 -2.03
N VAL A 138 6.16 -16.39 -1.52
CA VAL A 138 7.45 -15.88 -1.99
C VAL A 138 8.65 -16.71 -1.50
N LEU A 139 8.47 -17.49 -0.43
CA LEU A 139 9.50 -18.37 0.14
C LEU A 139 9.34 -19.83 -0.33
N GLY A 140 8.17 -20.21 -0.83
CA GLY A 140 7.97 -21.43 -1.63
C GLY A 140 7.98 -22.73 -0.84
N GLN A 141 7.69 -22.71 0.46
CA GLN A 141 7.62 -23.93 1.28
C GLN A 141 6.17 -24.35 1.62
N GLY A 142 5.16 -23.68 1.05
CA GLY A 142 3.75 -24.03 1.21
C GLY A 142 3.18 -23.76 2.61
N LYS A 143 3.90 -23.07 3.50
CA LYS A 143 3.41 -22.73 4.84
C LYS A 143 2.58 -21.45 4.81
N ALA A 144 1.67 -21.33 5.78
CA ALA A 144 0.88 -20.11 5.98
C ALA A 144 1.75 -18.94 6.46
N LEU A 145 2.69 -19.23 7.37
CA LEU A 145 3.56 -18.26 8.02
C LEU A 145 5.02 -18.74 7.99
N TYR A 146 5.93 -17.79 7.86
CA TYR A 146 7.36 -17.98 7.99
C TYR A 146 7.92 -16.98 8.97
N TYR A 147 8.37 -17.47 10.12
CA TYR A 147 9.07 -16.67 11.13
C TYR A 147 10.57 -16.74 10.87
N ILE A 148 11.20 -15.58 10.78
CA ILE A 148 12.62 -15.44 10.49
C ILE A 148 13.30 -14.87 11.73
N HIS A 149 14.03 -15.72 12.44
CA HIS A 149 14.81 -15.37 13.63
C HIS A 149 16.30 -15.58 13.40
N ARG A 150 17.13 -14.87 14.17
CA ARG A 150 18.56 -15.10 14.24
C ARG A 150 18.83 -16.26 15.20
N LYS A 151 19.93 -16.99 14.99
CA LYS A 151 20.36 -18.11 15.83
C LYS A 151 21.84 -17.97 16.17
N ILE A 152 22.24 -18.57 17.29
CA ILE A 152 23.64 -18.65 17.69
C ILE A 152 24.27 -19.85 16.99
N ASP A 153 25.24 -19.59 16.10
CA ASP A 153 25.92 -20.64 15.35
C ASP A 153 26.60 -21.66 16.29
N GLY A 154 26.49 -22.94 15.96
CA GLY A 154 26.91 -24.04 16.82
C GLY A 154 25.94 -24.39 17.97
N SER A 155 24.76 -23.77 18.02
CA SER A 155 23.69 -24.15 18.96
C SER A 155 22.31 -24.11 18.29
N ASP A 156 21.33 -24.79 18.88
CA ASP A 156 19.92 -24.68 18.46
C ASP A 156 19.21 -23.47 19.09
N ALA A 157 19.92 -22.65 19.87
CA ALA A 157 19.34 -21.51 20.57
C ALA A 157 19.04 -20.34 19.62
N GLU A 158 17.86 -19.74 19.81
CA GLU A 158 17.49 -18.49 19.16
C GLU A 158 18.22 -17.30 19.78
N PHE A 159 18.60 -16.35 18.93
CA PHE A 159 19.18 -15.08 19.35
C PHE A 159 18.04 -14.08 19.52
N ILE A 160 17.67 -13.84 20.78
CA ILE A 160 16.51 -13.03 21.17
C ILE A 160 16.91 -11.56 21.24
N ASP A 161 16.92 -10.87 20.09
CA ASP A 161 17.29 -9.46 19.97
C ASP A 161 16.09 -8.51 19.75
N GLY A 162 14.87 -9.03 19.90
CA GLY A 162 13.63 -8.28 19.69
C GLY A 162 13.29 -7.98 18.23
N SER A 163 14.13 -8.38 17.27
CA SER A 163 13.91 -8.16 15.83
C SER A 163 13.20 -9.36 15.21
N ASN A 164 11.99 -9.13 14.69
CA ASN A 164 11.12 -10.18 14.16
C ASN A 164 10.72 -9.87 12.72
N ILE A 165 11.03 -10.77 11.78
CA ILE A 165 10.56 -10.68 10.39
C ILE A 165 9.62 -11.87 10.13
N ILE A 166 8.42 -11.57 9.64
CA ILE A 166 7.39 -12.57 9.37
C ILE A 166 6.95 -12.43 7.92
N TYR A 167 6.89 -13.54 7.19
CA TYR A 167 6.24 -13.59 5.88
C TYR A 167 4.93 -14.38 6.01
N VAL A 168 3.84 -13.76 5.57
CA VAL A 168 2.52 -14.36 5.46
C VAL A 168 2.27 -14.71 4.01
N ASN A 169 2.00 -15.98 3.76
CA ASN A 169 1.70 -16.49 2.43
C ASN A 169 0.23 -16.21 2.08
N GLY A 170 -0.03 -15.19 1.26
CA GLY A 170 -1.36 -14.83 0.78
C GLY A 170 -2.02 -15.90 -0.08
N SER A 171 -1.25 -16.75 -0.74
CA SER A 171 -1.81 -17.87 -1.53
C SER A 171 -2.20 -19.08 -0.69
N TYR A 172 -2.01 -19.03 0.64
CA TYR A 172 -2.40 -20.10 1.54
C TYR A 172 -3.93 -20.18 1.67
N GLN A 173 -4.49 -21.34 1.34
CA GLN A 173 -5.92 -21.60 1.36
C GLN A 173 -6.25 -22.67 2.39
N ASN A 174 -6.87 -22.27 3.50
CA ASN A 174 -7.44 -23.17 4.50
C ASN A 174 -8.56 -22.46 5.28
N ASP A 175 -9.80 -22.79 4.98
CA ASP A 175 -10.99 -22.21 5.62
C ASP A 175 -11.21 -22.70 7.08
N LYS A 176 -10.38 -23.63 7.57
CA LYS A 176 -10.48 -24.17 8.93
C LYS A 176 -9.56 -23.47 9.93
N ASP A 177 -8.53 -22.77 9.48
CA ASP A 177 -7.60 -22.07 10.37
C ASP A 177 -7.69 -20.54 10.25
N PRO A 178 -7.27 -19.80 11.30
CA PRO A 178 -7.45 -18.36 11.30
C PRO A 178 -6.68 -17.62 10.20
N ILE A 179 -5.51 -18.10 9.81
CA ILE A 179 -4.66 -17.46 8.80
C ILE A 179 -5.23 -17.67 7.40
N GLY A 180 -5.70 -18.88 7.08
CA GLY A 180 -6.32 -19.15 5.78
C GLY A 180 -7.61 -18.35 5.57
N LYS A 181 -8.43 -18.18 6.62
CA LYS A 181 -9.57 -17.24 6.59
C LYS A 181 -9.13 -15.80 6.41
N LEU A 182 -8.04 -15.38 7.07
CA LEU A 182 -7.51 -14.02 6.94
C LEU A 182 -7.02 -13.78 5.51
N MET A 183 -6.31 -14.72 4.92
CA MET A 183 -5.81 -14.61 3.55
C MET A 183 -6.92 -14.67 2.52
N HIS A 184 -7.99 -15.44 2.75
CA HIS A 184 -9.21 -15.36 1.98
C HIS A 184 -9.76 -13.93 1.97
N ASP A 185 -9.96 -13.35 3.15
CA ASP A 185 -10.50 -12.01 3.32
C ASP A 185 -9.62 -10.92 2.68
N PHE A 186 -8.30 -11.07 2.74
CA PHE A 186 -7.40 -10.13 2.08
C PHE A 186 -7.55 -10.10 0.55
N HIS A 187 -7.90 -11.24 -0.07
CA HIS A 187 -8.19 -11.34 -1.50
C HIS A 187 -9.64 -11.01 -1.85
N CYS A 188 -10.53 -11.02 -0.86
CA CYS A 188 -11.95 -10.90 -1.10
C CYS A 188 -12.32 -9.48 -1.54
N THR A 189 -13.12 -9.38 -2.60
CA THR A 189 -13.65 -8.11 -3.10
C THR A 189 -15.06 -7.83 -2.56
N ASP A 190 -15.80 -8.84 -2.10
CA ASP A 190 -17.15 -8.66 -1.55
C ASP A 190 -17.12 -8.81 -0.02
N ALA A 191 -17.54 -7.76 0.68
CA ALA A 191 -17.60 -7.77 2.14
C ALA A 191 -18.56 -8.82 2.72
N ASN A 192 -19.55 -9.29 1.94
CA ASN A 192 -20.50 -10.32 2.38
C ASN A 192 -19.89 -11.72 2.42
N GLU A 193 -18.82 -11.95 1.64
CA GLU A 193 -18.14 -13.24 1.54
C GLU A 193 -16.96 -13.34 2.52
N MET A 194 -16.66 -12.29 3.27
CA MET A 194 -15.55 -12.25 4.22
C MET A 194 -15.88 -13.02 5.51
N TYR A 195 -14.91 -13.77 6.03
CA TYR A 195 -15.05 -14.54 7.26
C TYR A 195 -15.06 -13.67 8.51
N TYR A 196 -14.27 -12.59 8.54
CA TYR A 196 -14.08 -11.78 9.73
C TYR A 196 -14.89 -10.48 9.68
N PRO A 197 -15.87 -10.30 10.60
CA PRO A 197 -16.72 -9.11 10.63
C PRO A 197 -15.94 -7.79 10.73
N VAL A 198 -14.83 -7.76 11.47
CA VAL A 198 -14.02 -6.55 11.62
C VAL A 198 -13.40 -6.10 10.29
N LEU A 199 -12.89 -7.02 9.47
CA LEU A 199 -12.43 -6.70 8.11
C LEU A 199 -13.63 -6.37 7.20
N ALA A 200 -14.68 -7.19 7.24
CA ALA A 200 -15.88 -7.03 6.41
C ALA A 200 -16.52 -5.65 6.59
N ASN A 201 -16.68 -5.19 7.82
CA ASN A 201 -17.30 -3.91 8.13
C ASN A 201 -16.48 -2.73 7.60
N SER A 202 -15.15 -2.77 7.73
CA SER A 202 -14.30 -1.71 7.16
C SER A 202 -14.29 -1.73 5.64
N VAL A 203 -14.18 -2.90 5.00
CA VAL A 203 -14.27 -3.01 3.53
C VAL A 203 -15.62 -2.50 3.02
N ARG A 204 -16.71 -2.88 3.69
CA ARG A 204 -18.06 -2.42 3.40
C ARG A 204 -18.17 -0.90 3.50
N TYR A 205 -17.65 -0.30 4.57
CA TYR A 205 -17.65 1.14 4.73
C TYR A 205 -17.01 1.84 3.53
N PHE A 206 -15.82 1.41 3.11
CA PHE A 206 -15.11 2.07 2.01
C PHE A 206 -15.74 1.84 0.63
N LYS A 207 -16.51 0.76 0.45
CA LYS A 207 -17.12 0.40 -0.85
C LYS A 207 -18.59 0.76 -1.02
N GLU A 208 -19.34 0.80 0.08
CA GLU A 208 -20.81 0.90 0.04
C GLU A 208 -21.34 2.17 0.72
N SER A 209 -20.58 2.76 1.66
CA SER A 209 -21.03 3.99 2.33
C SER A 209 -20.73 5.24 1.49
N GLU A 210 -21.57 6.27 1.60
CA GLU A 210 -21.35 7.55 0.92
C GLU A 210 -20.01 8.19 1.31
N GLY A 211 -19.65 8.17 2.60
CA GLY A 211 -18.39 8.74 3.10
C GLY A 211 -17.16 8.00 2.58
N GLY A 212 -17.18 6.66 2.64
CA GLY A 212 -16.07 5.82 2.19
C GLY A 212 -15.87 5.88 0.68
N THR A 213 -16.94 5.70 -0.10
CA THR A 213 -16.88 5.78 -1.57
C THR A 213 -16.40 7.14 -2.05
N LYS A 214 -16.89 8.24 -1.47
CA LYS A 214 -16.42 9.59 -1.79
C LYS A 214 -14.93 9.78 -1.51
N ARG A 215 -14.41 9.25 -0.38
CA ARG A 215 -12.97 9.29 -0.07
C ARG A 215 -12.17 8.54 -1.13
N MET A 216 -12.62 7.35 -1.50
CA MET A 216 -11.92 6.51 -2.48
C MET A 216 -11.97 7.05 -3.91
N CYS A 217 -13.12 7.56 -4.37
CA CYS A 217 -13.24 8.21 -5.68
C CYS A 217 -12.30 9.41 -5.77
N LYS A 218 -12.28 10.26 -4.74
CA LYS A 218 -11.36 11.41 -4.69
C LYS A 218 -9.89 10.95 -4.75
N LEU A 219 -9.53 9.91 -4.02
CA LEU A 219 -8.18 9.36 -4.06
C LEU A 219 -7.80 8.88 -5.47
N MET A 220 -8.70 8.20 -6.17
CA MET A 220 -8.48 7.77 -7.56
C MET A 220 -8.29 8.96 -8.50
N GLU A 221 -9.12 10.00 -8.37
CA GLU A 221 -9.01 11.24 -9.15
C GLU A 221 -7.69 11.97 -8.90
N ASP A 222 -7.30 12.13 -7.64
CA ASP A 222 -6.05 12.79 -7.27
C ASP A 222 -4.83 12.01 -7.81
N ARG A 223 -4.89 10.67 -7.80
CA ARG A 223 -3.86 9.81 -8.38
C ARG A 223 -3.81 9.88 -9.91
N MET A 224 -4.96 9.95 -10.58
CA MET A 224 -5.01 10.16 -12.02
C MET A 224 -4.40 11.50 -12.42
N LYS A 225 -4.69 12.57 -11.68
CA LYS A 225 -4.07 13.89 -11.89
C LYS A 225 -2.56 13.86 -11.68
N GLU A 226 -2.08 13.20 -10.63
CA GLU A 226 -0.63 13.07 -10.38
C GLU A 226 0.07 12.31 -11.52
N VAL A 227 -0.56 11.24 -12.04
CA VAL A 227 -0.04 10.49 -13.19
C VAL A 227 -0.06 11.35 -14.46
N GLU A 228 -1.15 12.07 -14.72
CA GLU A 228 -1.26 12.99 -15.86
C GLU A 228 -0.18 14.08 -15.81
N GLU A 229 0.03 14.72 -14.67
CA GLU A 229 1.07 15.75 -14.49
C GLU A 229 2.48 15.20 -14.75
N ARG A 230 2.76 13.96 -14.33
CA ARG A 230 4.04 13.28 -14.57
C ARG A 230 4.24 12.89 -16.03
N LEU A 231 3.18 12.45 -16.71
CA LEU A 231 3.24 12.04 -18.11
C LEU A 231 3.19 13.22 -19.09
N ARG A 232 2.60 14.35 -18.69
CA ARG A 232 2.47 15.57 -19.50
C ARG A 232 3.78 16.04 -20.15
N PRO A 233 4.94 16.10 -19.47
CA PRO A 233 6.20 16.47 -20.13
C PRO A 233 6.65 15.41 -21.15
N VAL A 234 6.52 14.12 -20.84
CA VAL A 234 6.88 13.02 -21.75
C VAL A 234 6.02 13.05 -23.00
N MET A 235 4.70 13.14 -22.85
CA MET A 235 3.75 13.26 -23.95
C MET A 235 4.01 14.53 -24.79
N ARG A 236 4.38 15.65 -24.15
CA ARG A 236 4.73 16.88 -24.89
C ARG A 236 6.04 16.77 -25.65
N GLU A 237 6.99 15.93 -25.25
CA GLU A 237 8.25 15.74 -25.97
C GLU A 237 8.11 14.71 -27.09
N GLU A 238 7.35 13.63 -26.88
CA GLU A 238 7.15 12.55 -27.85
C GLU A 238 6.11 12.87 -28.93
N LEU A 239 4.95 13.45 -28.57
CA LEU A 239 3.85 13.69 -29.52
C LEU A 239 3.96 15.04 -30.26
N ARG A 240 4.71 16.02 -29.72
CA ARG A 240 4.86 17.34 -30.39
C ARG A 240 5.48 17.25 -31.78
N PRO A 241 6.57 16.49 -32.01
CA PRO A 241 7.17 16.38 -33.33
C PRO A 241 6.19 15.79 -34.35
N GLU A 242 5.51 14.69 -33.98
CA GLU A 242 4.56 13.97 -34.84
C GLU A 242 3.35 14.84 -35.19
N LEU A 243 2.66 15.40 -34.18
CA LEU A 243 1.51 16.30 -34.40
C LEU A 243 1.90 17.57 -35.18
N ARG A 244 3.14 18.05 -35.03
CA ARG A 244 3.64 19.22 -35.76
C ARG A 244 3.97 18.89 -37.20
N GLU A 245 4.32 17.65 -37.54
CA GLU A 245 4.49 17.22 -38.94
C GLU A 245 3.14 16.96 -39.61
N GLU A 246 2.18 16.37 -38.91
CA GLU A 246 0.84 16.07 -39.44
C GLU A 246 -0.05 17.30 -39.59
N LEU A 247 -0.10 18.17 -38.57
CA LEU A 247 -1.04 19.31 -38.56
C LEU A 247 -0.47 20.57 -39.24
N ARG A 248 0.86 20.66 -39.45
CA ARG A 248 1.47 21.83 -40.12
C ARG A 248 0.98 22.03 -41.56
N PRO A 249 0.93 20.99 -42.41
CA PRO A 249 0.45 21.13 -43.78
C PRO A 249 -1.00 21.61 -43.80
N GLU A 250 -1.88 20.99 -43.01
CA GLU A 250 -3.31 21.29 -42.96
C GLU A 250 -3.58 22.72 -42.46
N LEU A 251 -3.04 23.09 -41.29
CA LEU A 251 -3.18 24.45 -40.75
C LEU A 251 -2.58 25.52 -41.68
N ARG A 252 -1.55 25.17 -42.46
CA ARG A 252 -0.92 26.09 -43.41
C ARG A 252 -1.74 26.24 -44.70
N GLU A 253 -2.54 25.26 -45.08
CA GLU A 253 -3.51 25.40 -46.18
C GLU A 253 -4.76 26.16 -45.75
N GLU A 254 -5.25 25.92 -44.53
CA GLU A 254 -6.46 26.60 -44.02
C GLU A 254 -6.21 28.06 -43.64
N LEU A 255 -5.11 28.38 -42.94
CA LEU A 255 -4.87 29.74 -42.42
C LEU A 255 -4.18 30.67 -43.43
N ARG A 256 -3.56 30.13 -44.49
CA ARG A 256 -2.85 30.96 -45.51
C ARG A 256 -3.77 31.89 -46.30
N PRO A 257 -4.95 31.44 -46.79
CA PRO A 257 -5.88 32.29 -47.49
C PRO A 257 -6.40 33.43 -46.61
N GLU A 258 -6.78 33.13 -45.36
CA GLU A 258 -7.33 34.08 -44.39
C GLU A 258 -6.32 35.17 -44.03
N LEU A 259 -5.08 34.79 -43.68
CA LEU A 259 -4.01 35.75 -43.41
C LEU A 259 -3.61 36.56 -44.65
N ARG A 260 -3.79 36.02 -45.87
CA ARG A 260 -3.53 36.75 -47.12
C ARG A 260 -4.61 37.78 -47.43
N GLU A 261 -5.84 37.58 -46.99
CA GLU A 261 -6.90 38.60 -47.12
C GLU A 261 -6.74 39.71 -46.08
N GLU A 262 -6.39 39.38 -44.83
CA GLU A 262 -6.17 40.39 -43.78
C GLU A 262 -4.93 41.26 -43.98
N LEU A 263 -3.90 40.75 -44.66
CA LEU A 263 -2.62 41.46 -44.89
C LEU A 263 -2.51 42.13 -46.27
N ARG A 264 -3.60 42.18 -47.05
CA ARG A 264 -3.63 42.99 -48.28
C ARG A 264 -3.68 44.48 -47.90
N PRO A 265 -2.71 45.31 -48.35
CA PRO A 265 -2.72 46.76 -48.17
C PRO A 265 -3.92 47.45 -48.83
#